data_AF-A0AA97L5R2-F1
#
_entry.id   AF-A0AA97L5R2-F1
#
_cell.length_a   1.000
_cell.length_b   1.000
_cell.length_c   1.000
_cell.angle_alpha   90.00
_cell.angle_beta   90.00
_cell.angle_gamma   90.00
#
_symmetry.space_group_name_H-M   'P 1'
#
loop_
_entity.id
_entity.type
_entity.pdbx_description
1 polymer ?
#
loop_
_entity_poly.entity_id
_entity_poly.type
_entity_poly.pdbx_seq_one_letter_code
_entity_poly.pdbx_strand_id
1 'polypeptide(L)'
;MAVLQLLVLGSLLASCWASPAPPEASAGCPPCAPARCPPLPARGCALGQVRDGCGCCAQCARGEGEACGGGGAGGGWGRCAAGLECRRRRAGPGQGQGQAGACACKSRYPVCGSDGLTYPSACQLRAASLRAQSRGQRAVQQRSKGPCEQGPSIVTPPKDIWNVSGAQIYLSCEVIGVPTPVLTWNKIAKGQRTELLPGDRENLAIQTRGGPEKHEVTGWVLISPLSKDDSGEYECHASNSQGEATASARITVVNSLHEIPTLKSVEAEL
;
A
#
# COMPACT_ATOMS: atom_id res chain seq x y z
N MET A 1 -54.98 67.72 -6.80
CA MET A 1 -54.99 66.49 -7.62
C MET A 1 -54.86 65.30 -6.70
N ALA A 2 -55.89 64.47 -6.69
CA ALA A 2 -55.99 63.22 -5.94
C ALA A 2 -55.26 62.10 -6.69
N VAL A 3 -54.57 61.20 -5.98
CA VAL A 3 -54.49 59.74 -6.22
C VAL A 3 -54.03 59.11 -4.89
N LEU A 4 -54.97 58.67 -4.05
CA LEU A 4 -55.43 57.28 -3.86
C LEU A 4 -54.41 56.37 -3.14
N GLN A 5 -54.69 56.14 -1.86
CA GLN A 5 -54.05 55.15 -0.99
C GLN A 5 -54.37 53.73 -1.48
N LEU A 6 -53.35 52.88 -1.58
CA LEU A 6 -53.49 51.43 -1.68
C LEU A 6 -52.87 50.81 -0.43
N LEU A 7 -53.72 50.47 0.54
CA LEU A 7 -53.37 49.65 1.69
C LEU A 7 -53.20 48.21 1.23
N VAL A 8 -51.95 47.73 1.18
CA VAL A 8 -51.65 46.32 0.97
C VAL A 8 -51.76 45.62 2.33
N LEU A 9 -52.86 44.89 2.54
CA LEU A 9 -53.01 43.96 3.66
C LEU A 9 -52.03 42.80 3.46
N GLY A 10 -50.95 42.80 4.25
CA GLY A 10 -49.98 41.71 4.29
C GLY A 10 -50.59 40.47 4.94
N SER A 11 -50.90 39.46 4.13
CA SER A 11 -51.34 38.14 4.58
C SER A 11 -50.21 37.41 5.32
N LEU A 12 -50.32 37.30 6.64
CA LEU A 12 -49.54 36.38 7.45
C LEU A 12 -50.02 34.95 7.19
N LEU A 13 -49.55 34.33 6.10
CA LEU A 13 -49.64 32.88 5.93
C LEU A 13 -48.49 32.25 6.71
N ALA A 14 -48.83 31.69 7.87
CA ALA A 14 -47.96 30.81 8.64
C ALA A 14 -47.52 29.65 7.73
N SER A 15 -46.25 29.64 7.33
CA SER A 15 -45.64 28.49 6.68
C SER A 15 -45.56 27.38 7.71
N CYS A 16 -46.48 26.41 7.62
CA CYS A 16 -46.35 25.13 8.31
C CYS A 16 -45.04 24.48 7.84
N TRP A 17 -44.01 24.50 8.69
CA TRP A 17 -42.83 23.67 8.49
C TRP A 17 -43.27 22.23 8.63
N ALA A 18 -43.47 21.54 7.49
CA ALA A 18 -43.63 20.10 7.47
C ALA A 18 -42.37 19.49 8.08
N SER A 19 -42.52 18.89 9.26
CA SER A 19 -41.46 18.06 9.83
C SER A 19 -41.16 16.91 8.85
N PRO A 20 -39.89 16.57 8.60
CA PRO A 20 -39.57 15.44 7.75
C PRO A 20 -40.20 14.17 8.34
N ALA A 21 -40.96 13.46 7.51
CA ALA A 21 -41.55 12.17 7.88
C ALA A 21 -40.44 11.20 8.33
N PRO A 22 -40.69 10.34 9.34
CA PRO A 22 -39.75 9.29 9.70
C PRO A 22 -39.52 8.38 8.48
N PRO A 23 -38.30 7.84 8.29
CA PRO A 23 -37.99 6.99 7.14
C PRO A 23 -38.96 5.80 7.10
N GLU A 24 -39.67 5.65 5.97
CA GLU A 24 -40.56 4.52 5.73
C GLU A 24 -39.82 3.20 5.97
N ALA A 25 -40.46 2.30 6.73
CA ALA A 25 -39.94 0.97 7.01
C ALA A 25 -39.75 0.21 5.69
N SER A 26 -38.51 -0.21 5.42
CA SER A 26 -38.23 -1.11 4.30
C SER A 26 -39.09 -2.37 4.41
N ALA A 27 -39.74 -2.79 3.32
CA ALA A 27 -40.60 -3.96 3.26
C ALA A 27 -39.95 -5.18 3.95
N GLY A 28 -40.59 -5.70 5.00
CA GLY A 28 -40.11 -6.84 5.79
C GLY A 28 -39.50 -6.54 7.16
N CYS A 29 -39.45 -5.26 7.59
CA CYS A 29 -38.98 -4.88 8.92
C CYS A 29 -40.11 -4.35 9.83
N PRO A 30 -40.15 -4.72 11.13
CA PRO A 30 -41.09 -4.14 12.07
C PRO A 30 -40.75 -2.66 12.36
N PRO A 31 -41.70 -1.88 12.93
CA PRO A 31 -41.42 -0.54 13.41
C PRO A 31 -40.23 -0.51 14.38
N CYS A 32 -39.34 0.47 14.20
CA CYS A 32 -38.14 0.57 15.03
C CYS A 32 -38.52 0.86 16.49
N ALA A 33 -38.06 0.02 17.41
CA ALA A 33 -38.21 0.20 18.86
C ALA A 33 -36.83 0.36 19.52
N PRO A 34 -36.28 1.60 19.58
CA PRO A 34 -34.90 1.84 20.05
C PRO A 34 -34.61 1.33 21.46
N ALA A 35 -35.61 1.34 22.34
CA ALA A 35 -35.49 0.86 23.72
C ALA A 35 -35.22 -0.66 23.83
N ARG A 36 -35.47 -1.43 22.77
CA ARG A 36 -35.24 -2.88 22.70
C ARG A 36 -33.90 -3.24 22.06
N CYS A 37 -33.09 -2.24 21.68
CA CYS A 37 -31.82 -2.51 21.02
C CYS A 37 -30.78 -3.05 22.02
N PRO A 38 -29.94 -4.02 21.59
CA PRO A 38 -28.83 -4.48 22.41
C PRO A 38 -27.88 -3.33 22.77
N PRO A 39 -27.34 -3.29 24.00
CA PRO A 39 -26.37 -2.27 24.39
C PRO A 39 -25.07 -2.44 23.61
N LEU A 40 -24.44 -1.32 23.27
CA LEU A 40 -23.10 -1.32 22.67
C LEU A 40 -22.03 -1.62 23.74
N PRO A 41 -20.85 -2.15 23.35
CA PRO A 41 -19.74 -2.35 24.27
C PRO A 41 -19.38 -1.05 25.01
N ALA A 42 -19.10 -1.15 26.32
CA ALA A 42 -18.73 0.01 27.14
C ALA A 42 -17.49 0.76 26.63
N ARG A 43 -16.58 0.05 25.94
CA ARG A 43 -15.39 0.62 25.30
C ARG A 43 -15.68 1.32 23.96
N GLY A 44 -16.95 1.38 23.55
CA GLY A 44 -17.37 1.85 22.23
C GLY A 44 -17.03 0.88 21.11
N CYS A 45 -17.35 1.28 19.88
CA CYS A 45 -17.07 0.49 18.68
C CYS A 45 -15.78 0.97 18.00
N ALA A 46 -14.75 0.13 18.00
CA ALA A 46 -13.42 0.47 17.47
C ALA A 46 -13.41 0.87 15.98
N LEU A 47 -14.41 0.43 15.21
CA LEU A 47 -14.55 0.71 13.77
C LEU A 47 -15.79 1.56 13.44
N GLY A 48 -16.35 2.22 14.46
CA GLY A 48 -17.59 2.98 14.35
C GLY A 48 -18.84 2.10 14.43
N GLN A 49 -19.99 2.76 14.33
CA GLN A 49 -21.31 2.15 14.45
C GLN A 49 -21.98 2.08 13.08
N VAL A 50 -22.75 1.04 12.87
CA VAL A 50 -23.63 0.82 11.72
C VAL A 50 -25.03 0.51 12.22
N ARG A 51 -26.04 0.76 11.38
CA ARG A 51 -27.41 0.32 11.68
C ARG A 51 -27.59 -1.14 11.29
N ASP A 52 -28.47 -1.84 12.00
CA ASP A 52 -28.85 -3.22 11.72
C ASP A 52 -29.49 -3.41 10.32
N GLY A 53 -29.96 -4.62 10.02
CA GLY A 53 -30.66 -4.96 8.76
C GLY A 53 -31.83 -4.02 8.43
N CYS A 54 -32.54 -3.57 9.47
CA CYS A 54 -33.75 -2.76 9.38
C CYS A 54 -33.51 -1.26 9.57
N GLY A 55 -32.27 -0.82 9.77
CA GLY A 55 -31.94 0.58 10.00
C GLY A 55 -32.21 1.06 11.44
N CYS A 56 -32.58 0.18 12.37
CA CYS A 56 -33.04 0.55 13.70
C CYS A 56 -31.90 0.60 14.72
N CYS A 57 -31.40 -0.57 15.13
CA CYS A 57 -30.43 -0.66 16.21
C CYS A 57 -29.01 -0.33 15.75
N ALA A 58 -28.27 0.37 16.62
CA ALA A 58 -26.84 0.57 16.42
C ALA A 58 -26.08 -0.72 16.77
N GLN A 59 -25.13 -1.09 15.91
CA GLN A 59 -24.25 -2.23 16.08
C GLN A 59 -22.81 -1.81 15.76
N CYS A 60 -21.83 -2.46 16.36
CA CYS A 60 -20.44 -2.23 15.97
C CYS A 60 -20.20 -2.73 14.54
N ALA A 61 -19.51 -1.91 13.77
CA ALA A 61 -19.22 -2.23 12.38
C ALA A 61 -18.10 -3.27 12.25
N ARG A 62 -18.20 -4.10 11.22
CA ARG A 62 -17.23 -5.16 10.91
C ARG A 62 -16.03 -4.62 10.12
N GLY A 63 -14.84 -5.10 10.44
CA GLY A 63 -13.57 -4.72 9.81
C GLY A 63 -13.30 -5.44 8.49
N GLU A 64 -12.26 -5.01 7.76
CA GLU A 64 -11.80 -5.69 6.56
C GLU A 64 -11.41 -7.16 6.87
N GLY A 65 -11.88 -8.10 6.05
CA GLY A 65 -11.71 -9.54 6.25
C GLY A 65 -12.73 -10.21 7.17
N GLU A 66 -13.50 -9.44 7.97
CA GLU A 66 -14.50 -10.00 8.88
C GLU A 66 -15.76 -10.46 8.14
N ALA A 67 -16.42 -11.47 8.72
CA ALA A 67 -17.66 -12.03 8.18
C ALA A 67 -18.80 -11.00 8.18
N CYS A 68 -19.61 -10.98 7.12
CA CYS A 68 -20.68 -10.00 6.93
C CYS A 68 -21.88 -10.55 6.16
N GLY A 69 -22.99 -9.83 6.22
CA GLY A 69 -24.21 -10.12 5.45
C GLY A 69 -25.21 -10.99 6.20
N GLY A 70 -26.37 -11.24 5.58
CA GLY A 70 -27.44 -12.05 6.17
C GLY A 70 -27.48 -13.46 5.58
N GLY A 71 -27.50 -14.47 6.45
CA GLY A 71 -27.68 -15.87 6.06
C GLY A 71 -27.99 -16.77 7.26
N GLY A 72 -29.28 -17.05 7.47
CA GLY A 72 -29.78 -18.06 8.42
C GLY A 72 -30.71 -17.52 9.52
N ALA A 73 -31.66 -18.37 9.96
CA ALA A 73 -32.75 -18.11 10.90
C ALA A 73 -32.34 -17.72 12.35
N GLY A 74 -31.12 -17.22 12.55
CA GLY A 74 -30.52 -16.94 13.87
C GLY A 74 -29.68 -15.66 13.96
N GLY A 75 -29.78 -14.75 12.98
CA GLY A 75 -29.13 -13.43 13.06
C GLY A 75 -28.07 -13.20 11.98
N GLY A 76 -28.02 -11.97 11.46
CA GLY A 76 -27.07 -11.58 10.43
C GLY A 76 -25.65 -11.47 10.96
N TRP A 77 -24.67 -11.72 10.11
CA TRP A 77 -23.23 -11.58 10.38
C TRP A 77 -22.81 -10.10 10.46
N GLY A 78 -23.68 -9.17 10.84
CA GLY A 78 -23.37 -7.74 10.93
C GLY A 78 -23.11 -7.05 9.57
N ARG A 79 -22.89 -5.74 9.63
CA ARG A 79 -22.57 -4.90 8.47
C ARG A 79 -21.13 -4.39 8.55
N CYS A 80 -20.50 -4.24 7.39
CA CYS A 80 -19.16 -3.71 7.27
C CYS A 80 -19.08 -2.23 7.64
N ALA A 81 -17.92 -1.81 8.15
CA ALA A 81 -17.62 -0.41 8.42
C ALA A 81 -17.63 0.46 7.16
N ALA A 82 -17.73 1.77 7.35
CA ALA A 82 -17.83 2.72 6.26
C ALA A 82 -16.61 2.63 5.32
N GLY A 83 -16.86 2.46 4.02
CA GLY A 83 -15.83 2.27 2.99
C GLY A 83 -15.60 0.80 2.60
N LEU A 84 -16.17 -0.14 3.34
CA LEU A 84 -16.15 -1.57 3.02
C LEU A 84 -17.44 -2.00 2.31
N GLU A 85 -17.36 -3.05 1.52
CA GLU A 85 -18.49 -3.76 0.93
C GLU A 85 -18.51 -5.23 1.38
N CYS A 86 -19.70 -5.79 1.55
CA CYS A 86 -19.83 -7.20 1.92
C CYS A 86 -19.74 -8.09 0.67
N ARG A 87 -18.57 -8.68 0.42
CA ARG A 87 -18.34 -9.53 -0.76
C ARG A 87 -18.62 -10.99 -0.41
N ARG A 88 -19.63 -11.57 -1.05
CA ARG A 88 -19.89 -13.02 -1.00
C ARG A 88 -19.03 -13.73 -2.04
N ARG A 89 -18.54 -14.92 -1.73
CA ARG A 89 -18.02 -15.81 -2.78
C ARG A 89 -19.19 -16.17 -3.71
N ARG A 90 -18.96 -16.17 -5.02
CA ARG A 90 -19.96 -16.71 -5.96
C ARG A 90 -20.09 -18.19 -5.64
N ALA A 91 -21.16 -18.57 -4.95
CA ALA A 91 -21.52 -19.96 -4.82
C ALA A 91 -21.81 -20.49 -6.22
N GLY A 92 -21.31 -21.70 -6.53
CA GLY A 92 -21.78 -22.42 -7.70
C GLY A 92 -23.29 -22.68 -7.63
N PRO A 93 -23.94 -23.06 -8.74
CA PRO A 93 -25.37 -23.39 -8.73
C PRO A 93 -25.63 -24.45 -7.66
N GLY A 94 -26.48 -24.12 -6.66
CA GLY A 94 -26.88 -25.01 -5.57
C GLY A 94 -26.28 -24.77 -4.18
N GLN A 95 -25.37 -23.80 -3.97
CA GLN A 95 -24.73 -23.55 -2.65
C GLN A 95 -24.97 -22.14 -2.05
N GLY A 96 -26.08 -21.49 -2.40
CA GLY A 96 -26.26 -20.04 -2.23
C GLY A 96 -27.03 -19.52 -1.01
N GLN A 97 -27.50 -20.36 -0.09
CA GLN A 97 -28.29 -19.90 1.06
C GLN A 97 -27.56 -20.20 2.37
N GLY A 98 -26.90 -19.17 2.94
CA GLY A 98 -26.37 -19.22 4.31
C GLY A 98 -24.89 -18.87 4.48
N GLN A 99 -24.09 -18.75 3.42
CA GLN A 99 -22.68 -18.40 3.57
C GLN A 99 -22.48 -16.92 3.88
N ALA A 100 -21.69 -16.65 4.93
CA ALA A 100 -21.22 -15.30 5.24
C ALA A 100 -20.37 -14.75 4.08
N GLY A 101 -20.58 -13.48 3.75
CA GLY A 101 -19.60 -12.73 2.96
C GLY A 101 -18.42 -12.30 3.84
N ALA A 102 -17.42 -11.68 3.22
CA ALA A 102 -16.33 -11.00 3.92
C ALA A 102 -16.32 -9.51 3.56
N CYS A 103 -16.08 -8.66 4.55
CA CYS A 103 -15.93 -7.23 4.32
C CYS A 103 -14.66 -6.96 3.52
N ALA A 104 -14.79 -6.37 2.34
CA ALA A 104 -13.68 -6.02 1.47
C ALA A 104 -13.62 -4.50 1.29
N CYS A 105 -12.43 -3.90 1.28
CA CYS A 105 -12.30 -2.48 1.03
C CYS A 105 -12.65 -2.13 -0.42
N LYS A 106 -13.38 -1.02 -0.60
CA LYS A 106 -13.65 -0.49 -1.93
C LYS A 106 -12.37 0.03 -2.60
N SER A 107 -11.41 0.52 -1.81
CA SER A 107 -10.07 0.88 -2.28
C SER A 107 -9.16 -0.35 -2.26
N ARG A 108 -8.41 -0.57 -3.34
CA ARG A 108 -7.50 -1.71 -3.50
C ARG A 108 -6.02 -1.34 -3.50
N TYR A 109 -5.72 -0.06 -3.28
CA TYR A 109 -4.36 0.47 -3.29
C TYR A 109 -3.97 0.95 -1.90
N PRO A 110 -2.66 0.88 -1.57
CA PRO A 110 -2.13 1.39 -0.31
C PRO A 110 -2.29 2.91 -0.22
N VAL A 111 -2.23 3.42 1.00
CA VAL A 111 -2.31 4.86 1.31
C VAL A 111 -1.31 5.24 2.39
N CYS A 112 -0.75 6.45 2.32
CA CYS A 112 0.13 6.97 3.35
C CYS A 112 -0.67 7.69 4.43
N GLY A 113 -0.46 7.30 5.68
CA GLY A 113 -1.04 7.96 6.84
C GLY A 113 -0.27 9.21 7.26
N SER A 114 -0.95 10.09 8.00
CA SER A 114 -0.34 11.27 8.61
C SER A 114 0.72 10.92 9.66
N ASP A 115 0.68 9.69 10.17
CA ASP A 115 1.62 9.05 11.07
C ASP A 115 2.88 8.50 10.38
N GLY A 116 3.00 8.64 9.06
CA GLY A 116 4.13 8.14 8.28
C GLY A 116 4.08 6.64 8.00
N LEU A 117 2.97 5.97 8.33
CA LEU A 117 2.79 4.55 8.07
C LEU A 117 2.03 4.32 6.76
N THR A 118 2.52 3.37 5.97
CA THR A 118 1.81 2.87 4.79
C THR A 118 0.74 1.89 5.24
N TYR A 119 -0.53 2.19 4.92
CA TYR A 119 -1.64 1.30 5.16
C TYR A 119 -2.00 0.53 3.87
N PRO A 120 -2.25 -0.79 3.92
CA PRO A 120 -2.60 -1.59 2.75
C PRO A 120 -3.86 -1.12 2.01
N SER A 121 -4.80 -0.49 2.73
CA SER A 121 -6.02 0.07 2.18
C SER A 121 -6.47 1.31 2.95
N ALA A 122 -7.27 2.16 2.30
CA ALA A 122 -7.90 3.30 2.96
C ALA A 122 -8.84 2.89 4.12
N CYS A 123 -9.40 1.68 4.07
CA CYS A 123 -10.25 1.15 5.13
C CYS A 123 -9.45 0.82 6.38
N GLN A 124 -8.23 0.29 6.22
CA GLN A 124 -7.32 0.03 7.34
C GLN A 124 -6.78 1.32 7.96
N LEU A 125 -6.46 2.34 7.15
CA LEU A 125 -6.12 3.66 7.67
C LEU A 125 -7.27 4.22 8.52
N ARG A 126 -8.51 4.16 8.02
CA ARG A 126 -9.69 4.63 8.76
C ARG A 126 -9.90 3.85 10.05
N ALA A 127 -9.70 2.54 10.02
CA ALA A 127 -9.76 1.69 11.22
C ALA A 127 -8.72 2.10 12.27
N ALA A 128 -7.48 2.35 11.86
CA ALA A 128 -6.42 2.83 12.74
C ALA A 128 -6.75 4.22 13.31
N SER A 129 -7.26 5.12 12.47
CA SER A 129 -7.71 6.47 12.87
C SER A 129 -8.77 6.43 13.97
N LEU A 130 -9.81 5.61 13.81
CA LEU A 130 -10.88 5.45 14.80
C LEU A 130 -10.37 4.83 16.12
N ARG A 131 -9.44 3.88 16.05
CA ARG A 131 -8.80 3.28 17.23
C ARG A 131 -7.90 4.27 17.97
N ALA A 132 -7.20 5.15 17.24
CA ALA A 132 -6.41 6.20 17.85
C ALA A 132 -7.33 7.19 18.60
N GLN A 133 -8.41 7.63 17.96
CA GLN A 133 -9.39 8.53 18.56
C GLN A 133 -10.05 7.94 19.81
N SER A 134 -10.40 6.65 19.82
CA SER A 134 -11.00 6.01 21.00
C SER A 134 -10.05 5.92 22.20
N ARG A 135 -8.74 6.06 21.95
CA ARG A 135 -7.69 6.15 22.98
C ARG A 135 -7.32 7.59 23.33
N GLY A 136 -8.07 8.59 22.84
CA GLY A 136 -7.76 10.01 23.03
C GLY A 136 -6.55 10.51 22.23
N GLN A 137 -6.07 9.73 21.25
CA GLN A 137 -4.99 10.13 20.36
C GLN A 137 -5.53 10.88 19.14
N ARG A 138 -4.64 11.56 18.40
CA ARG A 138 -5.00 12.26 17.16
C ARG A 138 -5.44 11.28 16.09
N ALA A 139 -6.43 11.67 15.30
CA ALA A 139 -6.90 10.90 14.16
C ALA A 139 -5.82 10.80 13.09
N VAL A 140 -5.58 9.58 12.57
CA VAL A 140 -4.71 9.36 11.41
C VAL A 140 -5.47 9.81 10.16
N GLN A 141 -4.89 10.75 9.43
CA GLN A 141 -5.45 11.26 8.18
C GLN A 141 -4.71 10.66 6.98
N GLN A 142 -5.40 10.51 5.85
CA GLN A 142 -4.71 10.14 4.61
C GLN A 142 -3.90 11.33 4.10
N ARG A 143 -2.58 11.17 4.02
CA ARG A 143 -1.66 12.18 3.49
C ARG A 143 -1.57 12.10 1.97
N SER A 144 -1.43 10.89 1.42
CA SER A 144 -1.34 10.67 -0.03
C SER A 144 -1.97 9.34 -0.45
N LYS A 145 -2.18 9.16 -1.76
CA LYS A 145 -2.51 7.86 -2.36
C LYS A 145 -1.20 7.13 -2.64
N GLY A 146 -1.17 5.82 -2.44
CA GLY A 146 0.06 5.03 -2.55
C GLY A 146 0.80 4.90 -1.21
N PRO A 147 1.93 4.17 -1.19
CA PRO A 147 2.77 4.05 0.00
C PRO A 147 3.34 5.42 0.42
N CYS A 148 3.77 5.50 1.67
CA CYS A 148 4.57 6.63 2.14
C CYS A 148 5.90 6.71 1.41
N GLU A 149 6.38 7.93 1.21
CA GLU A 149 7.70 8.17 0.62
C GLU A 149 8.79 7.62 1.53
N GLN A 150 9.79 6.98 0.92
CA GLN A 150 10.92 6.36 1.60
C GLN A 150 12.15 6.35 0.70
N GLY A 151 13.32 6.47 1.33
CA GLY A 151 14.61 6.39 0.64
C GLY A 151 14.82 5.05 -0.05
N PRO A 152 15.83 4.95 -0.95
CA PRO A 152 16.17 3.71 -1.60
C PRO A 152 16.66 2.68 -0.58
N SER A 153 16.30 1.42 -0.80
CA SER A 153 16.81 0.28 -0.04
C SER A 153 17.22 -0.79 -1.04
N ILE A 154 18.48 -1.20 -0.96
CA ILE A 154 19.02 -2.27 -1.80
C ILE A 154 18.54 -3.60 -1.22
N VAL A 155 17.71 -4.30 -1.98
CA VAL A 155 17.14 -5.61 -1.61
C VAL A 155 18.12 -6.72 -1.96
N THR A 156 18.70 -6.64 -3.15
CA THR A 156 19.71 -7.58 -3.64
C THR A 156 20.94 -6.79 -4.08
N PRO A 157 22.03 -6.79 -3.28
CA PRO A 157 23.27 -6.13 -3.68
C PRO A 157 24.01 -6.96 -4.76
N PRO A 158 24.90 -6.33 -5.54
CA PRO A 158 25.80 -7.08 -6.41
C PRO A 158 26.71 -8.00 -5.59
N LYS A 159 27.18 -9.07 -6.23
CA LYS A 159 28.05 -10.08 -5.61
C LYS A 159 29.40 -10.12 -6.29
N ASP A 160 30.42 -10.45 -5.52
CA ASP A 160 31.78 -10.62 -6.03
C ASP A 160 31.84 -11.75 -7.06
N ILE A 161 32.66 -11.55 -8.10
CA ILE A 161 32.83 -12.49 -9.20
C ILE A 161 34.30 -12.77 -9.42
N TRP A 162 34.64 -14.05 -9.52
CA TRP A 162 35.93 -14.55 -10.00
C TRP A 162 35.70 -15.29 -11.32
N ASN A 163 36.39 -14.88 -12.38
CA ASN A 163 36.29 -15.58 -13.67
C ASN A 163 37.56 -15.35 -14.50
N VAL A 164 37.69 -16.08 -15.62
CA VAL A 164 38.81 -15.96 -16.56
C VAL A 164 38.51 -14.97 -17.68
N SER A 165 39.55 -14.48 -18.35
CA SER A 165 39.39 -13.62 -19.53
C SER A 165 38.61 -14.34 -20.65
N GLY A 166 37.85 -13.57 -21.43
CA GLY A 166 36.96 -14.09 -22.48
C GLY A 166 35.58 -14.53 -21.99
N ALA A 167 35.38 -14.70 -20.69
CA ALA A 167 34.08 -15.06 -20.13
C ALA A 167 33.04 -13.94 -20.27
N GLN A 168 31.77 -14.32 -20.14
CA GLN A 168 30.65 -13.38 -20.01
C GLN A 168 30.16 -13.40 -18.57
N ILE A 169 29.98 -12.23 -17.96
CA ILE A 169 29.51 -12.09 -16.58
C ILE A 169 28.42 -11.02 -16.46
N TYR A 170 27.66 -11.08 -15.36
CA TYR A 170 26.68 -10.05 -15.02
C TYR A 170 26.74 -9.69 -13.54
N LEU A 171 26.67 -8.39 -13.23
CA LEU A 171 26.32 -7.90 -11.89
C LEU A 171 24.82 -7.57 -11.88
N SER A 172 24.16 -7.77 -10.74
CA SER A 172 22.75 -7.42 -10.53
C SER A 172 22.58 -6.59 -9.27
N CYS A 173 21.72 -5.57 -9.32
CA CYS A 173 21.35 -4.77 -8.16
C CYS A 173 19.85 -4.50 -8.18
N GLU A 174 19.14 -4.95 -7.15
CA GLU A 174 17.69 -4.76 -6.99
C GLU A 174 17.43 -3.77 -5.86
N VAL A 175 16.61 -2.75 -6.15
CA VAL A 175 16.39 -1.62 -5.24
C VAL A 175 14.92 -1.29 -5.21
N ILE A 176 14.42 -1.02 -4.01
CA ILE A 176 13.08 -0.49 -3.76
C ILE A 176 13.16 0.93 -3.22
N GLY A 177 12.15 1.76 -3.47
CA GLY A 177 12.07 3.10 -2.86
C GLY A 177 10.90 3.91 -3.41
N VAL A 178 10.35 4.84 -2.63
CA VAL A 178 9.18 5.63 -3.02
C VAL A 178 9.53 7.11 -2.95
N PRO A 179 9.62 7.83 -4.09
CA PRO A 179 9.44 7.39 -5.48
C PRO A 179 10.49 6.39 -5.96
N THR A 180 10.21 5.69 -7.07
CA THR A 180 11.12 4.68 -7.67
C THR A 180 12.51 5.27 -7.85
N PRO A 181 13.57 4.68 -7.26
CA PRO A 181 14.91 5.22 -7.36
C PRO A 181 15.48 5.20 -8.78
N VAL A 182 16.35 6.15 -9.09
CA VAL A 182 17.24 6.09 -10.25
C VAL A 182 18.45 5.25 -9.87
N LEU A 183 18.78 4.27 -10.70
CA LEU A 183 19.88 3.34 -10.46
C LEU A 183 21.03 3.64 -11.43
N THR A 184 22.20 3.84 -10.86
CA THR A 184 23.43 4.23 -11.55
C THR A 184 24.53 3.24 -11.18
N TRP A 185 25.40 2.91 -12.13
CA TRP A 185 26.56 2.05 -11.88
C TRP A 185 27.84 2.85 -12.04
N ASN A 186 28.75 2.65 -11.09
CA ASN A 186 30.06 3.26 -11.09
C ASN A 186 31.14 2.18 -11.01
N LYS A 187 32.29 2.40 -11.65
CA LYS A 187 33.52 1.68 -11.35
C LYS A 187 34.38 2.52 -10.42
N ILE A 188 34.77 1.95 -9.28
CA ILE A 188 35.68 2.60 -8.33
C ILE A 188 37.10 2.42 -8.85
N ALA A 189 37.70 3.51 -9.34
CA ALA A 189 39.07 3.54 -9.81
C ALA A 189 40.06 3.72 -8.65
N LYS A 190 41.34 3.42 -8.90
CA LYS A 190 42.42 3.62 -7.94
C LYS A 190 42.48 5.11 -7.52
N GLY A 191 42.45 5.37 -6.22
CA GLY A 191 42.43 6.73 -5.66
C GLY A 191 41.02 7.30 -5.36
N GLN A 192 40.01 6.44 -5.14
CA GLN A 192 38.62 6.80 -4.80
C GLN A 192 37.87 7.65 -5.85
N ARG A 193 38.41 7.75 -7.07
CA ARG A 193 37.69 8.36 -8.19
C ARG A 193 36.65 7.36 -8.71
N THR A 194 35.38 7.75 -8.74
CA THR A 194 34.31 6.98 -9.38
C THR A 194 34.21 7.33 -10.86
N GLU A 195 34.03 6.31 -11.68
CA GLU A 195 33.78 6.46 -13.12
C GLU A 195 32.37 5.96 -13.43
N LEU A 196 31.56 6.81 -14.06
CA LEU A 196 30.20 6.48 -14.45
C LEU A 196 30.20 5.45 -15.59
N LEU A 197 29.47 4.35 -15.40
CA LEU A 197 29.31 3.30 -16.40
C LEU A 197 28.10 3.57 -17.33
N PRO A 198 28.13 3.14 -18.61
CA PRO A 198 29.18 2.30 -19.23
C PRO A 198 30.47 3.04 -19.61
N GLY A 199 30.43 4.37 -19.74
CA GLY A 199 31.54 5.17 -20.27
C GLY A 199 31.80 4.85 -21.74
N ASP A 200 33.08 4.82 -22.14
CA ASP A 200 33.54 4.50 -23.50
C ASP A 200 33.90 3.00 -23.70
N ARG A 201 33.40 2.12 -22.83
CA ARG A 201 33.71 0.68 -22.86
C ARG A 201 32.87 -0.04 -23.90
N GLU A 202 33.52 -0.69 -24.86
CA GLU A 202 32.85 -1.47 -25.92
C GLU A 202 32.33 -2.84 -25.46
N ASN A 203 32.95 -3.42 -24.43
CA ASN A 203 32.63 -4.76 -23.92
C ASN A 203 31.59 -4.76 -22.79
N LEU A 204 31.01 -3.59 -22.45
CA LEU A 204 30.12 -3.42 -21.30
C LEU A 204 28.78 -2.81 -21.71
N ALA A 205 27.69 -3.39 -21.21
CA ALA A 205 26.34 -2.86 -21.39
C ALA A 205 25.57 -2.82 -20.07
N ILE A 206 24.79 -1.76 -19.86
CA ILE A 206 23.88 -1.63 -18.71
C ILE A 206 22.45 -1.80 -19.17
N GLN A 207 21.68 -2.58 -18.42
CA GLN A 207 20.23 -2.67 -18.58
C GLN A 207 19.55 -2.36 -17.26
N THR A 208 18.50 -1.56 -17.31
CA THR A 208 17.67 -1.24 -16.15
C THR A 208 16.22 -1.56 -16.49
N ARG A 209 15.54 -2.31 -15.62
CA ARG A 209 14.10 -2.61 -15.76
C ARG A 209 13.38 -2.36 -14.44
N GLY A 210 12.11 -1.99 -14.53
CA GLY A 210 11.24 -2.01 -13.36
C GLY A 210 11.03 -3.43 -12.86
N GLY A 211 10.90 -3.59 -11.54
CA GLY A 211 10.58 -4.86 -10.90
C GLY A 211 9.12 -5.30 -11.10
N PRO A 212 8.77 -6.51 -10.64
CA PRO A 212 7.39 -6.99 -10.63
C PRO A 212 6.47 -6.12 -9.74
N GLU A 213 7.01 -5.57 -8.66
CA GLU A 213 6.28 -4.68 -7.77
C GLU A 213 6.43 -3.21 -8.16
N LYS A 214 5.45 -2.38 -7.77
CA LYS A 214 5.57 -0.94 -7.94
C LYS A 214 6.71 -0.43 -7.06
N HIS A 215 7.44 0.57 -7.57
CA HIS A 215 8.52 1.22 -6.82
C HIS A 215 9.79 0.37 -6.65
N GLU A 216 9.95 -0.63 -7.51
CA GLU A 216 11.12 -1.50 -7.60
C GLU A 216 11.84 -1.28 -8.93
N VAL A 217 13.17 -1.33 -8.90
CA VAL A 217 14.04 -1.25 -10.07
C VAL A 217 15.20 -2.23 -9.94
N THR A 218 15.51 -2.91 -11.04
CA THR A 218 16.66 -3.81 -11.14
C THR A 218 17.59 -3.34 -12.24
N GLY A 219 18.88 -3.23 -11.91
CA GLY A 219 19.94 -2.94 -12.85
C GLY A 219 20.86 -4.13 -13.05
N TRP A 220 21.32 -4.33 -14.28
CA TRP A 220 22.32 -5.32 -14.64
C TRP A 220 23.48 -4.67 -15.40
N VAL A 221 24.70 -5.07 -15.05
CA VAL A 221 25.90 -4.76 -15.83
C VAL A 221 26.35 -6.04 -16.50
N LEU A 222 26.30 -6.09 -17.83
CA LEU A 222 26.82 -7.17 -18.65
C LEU A 222 28.24 -6.81 -19.11
N ILE A 223 29.20 -7.70 -18.91
CA ILE A 223 30.57 -7.56 -19.43
C ILE A 223 30.89 -8.78 -20.28
N SER A 224 31.23 -8.55 -21.56
CA SER A 224 31.59 -9.60 -22.52
C SER A 224 32.34 -9.02 -23.73
N PRO A 225 33.53 -9.54 -24.08
CA PRO A 225 34.32 -10.50 -23.30
C PRO A 225 34.95 -9.83 -22.07
N LEU A 226 35.13 -10.60 -20.99
CA LEU A 226 35.83 -10.16 -19.79
C LEU A 226 37.33 -10.00 -20.06
N SER A 227 37.90 -8.86 -19.68
CA SER A 227 39.32 -8.53 -19.83
C SER A 227 39.96 -8.23 -18.46
N LYS A 228 41.29 -8.20 -18.39
CA LYS A 228 42.00 -7.86 -17.14
C LYS A 228 41.70 -6.42 -16.68
N ASP A 229 41.43 -5.51 -17.60
CA ASP A 229 41.09 -4.11 -17.32
C ASP A 229 39.71 -3.96 -16.66
N ASP A 230 38.85 -4.97 -16.76
CA ASP A 230 37.56 -5.03 -16.08
C ASP A 230 37.70 -5.37 -14.60
N SER A 231 38.86 -5.86 -14.14
CA SER A 231 39.04 -6.09 -12.71
C SER A 231 38.93 -4.77 -11.92
N GLY A 232 38.29 -4.84 -10.77
CA GLY A 232 38.04 -3.67 -9.94
C GLY A 232 36.80 -3.81 -9.09
N GLU A 233 36.43 -2.72 -8.45
CA GLU A 233 35.24 -2.64 -7.60
C GLU A 233 34.16 -1.84 -8.33
N TYR A 234 32.94 -2.36 -8.31
CA TYR A 234 31.79 -1.85 -9.01
C TYR A 234 30.72 -1.51 -7.99
N GLU A 235 30.21 -0.29 -8.04
CA GLU A 235 29.23 0.23 -7.11
C GLU A 235 27.89 0.43 -7.84
N CYS A 236 26.83 -0.10 -7.25
CA CYS A 236 25.45 0.27 -7.56
C CYS A 236 25.07 1.43 -6.65
N HIS A 237 24.72 2.57 -7.23
CA HIS A 237 24.21 3.76 -6.53
C HIS A 237 22.75 3.96 -6.89
N ALA A 238 21.90 4.03 -5.88
CA ALA A 238 20.48 4.31 -6.03
C ALA A 238 20.10 5.60 -5.31
N SER A 239 19.33 6.46 -5.98
CA SER A 239 18.94 7.76 -5.45
C SER A 239 17.49 8.10 -5.76
N ASN A 240 16.79 8.70 -4.79
CA ASN A 240 15.47 9.31 -4.98
C ASN A 240 15.36 10.59 -4.12
N SER A 241 14.19 11.24 -4.14
CA SER A 241 13.97 12.48 -3.38
C SER A 241 14.03 12.34 -1.85
N GLN A 242 14.09 11.10 -1.33
CA GLN A 242 14.13 10.79 0.09
C GLN A 242 15.51 10.31 0.57
N GLY A 243 16.47 10.09 -0.33
CA GLY A 243 17.84 9.74 0.02
C GLY A 243 18.53 8.86 -1.01
N GLU A 244 19.62 8.23 -0.57
CA GLU A 244 20.49 7.41 -1.42
C GLU A 244 20.90 6.13 -0.71
N ALA A 245 21.23 5.09 -1.49
CA ALA A 245 21.80 3.85 -1.00
C ALA A 245 22.84 3.32 -1.98
N THR A 246 23.92 2.74 -1.47
CA THR A 246 25.00 2.16 -2.28
C THR A 246 25.34 0.73 -1.85
N ALA A 247 25.77 -0.09 -2.81
CA ALA A 247 26.34 -1.40 -2.56
C ALA A 247 27.41 -1.72 -3.61
N SER A 248 28.47 -2.40 -3.21
CA SER A 248 29.62 -2.68 -4.07
C SER A 248 29.91 -4.17 -4.20
N ALA A 249 30.54 -4.55 -5.32
CA ALA A 249 31.07 -5.87 -5.56
C ALA A 249 32.40 -5.81 -6.32
N ARG A 250 33.24 -6.81 -6.11
CA ARG A 250 34.56 -6.93 -6.74
C ARG A 250 34.55 -7.93 -7.89
N ILE A 251 35.06 -7.51 -9.04
CA ILE A 251 35.37 -8.40 -10.16
C ILE A 251 36.86 -8.72 -10.14
N THR A 252 37.19 -10.00 -10.03
CA THR A 252 38.55 -10.53 -10.04
C THR A 252 38.73 -11.42 -11.27
N VAL A 253 39.65 -11.02 -12.15
CA VAL A 253 39.92 -11.79 -13.37
C VAL A 253 41.16 -12.64 -13.15
N VAL A 254 40.98 -13.95 -13.02
CA VAL A 254 42.04 -14.92 -12.77
C VAL A 254 42.64 -15.45 -14.07
N ASN A 255 43.84 -16.06 -14.01
CA ASN A 255 44.46 -16.66 -15.20
C ASN A 255 43.92 -18.07 -15.48
N SER A 256 43.51 -18.76 -14.42
CA SER A 256 43.03 -20.14 -14.47
C SER A 256 41.83 -20.31 -13.54
N LEU A 257 40.89 -21.18 -13.91
CA LEU A 257 39.73 -21.53 -13.07
C LEU A 257 40.13 -22.14 -11.72
N HIS A 258 41.35 -22.68 -11.60
CA HIS A 258 41.87 -23.25 -10.35
C HIS A 258 42.17 -22.20 -9.27
N GLU A 259 42.27 -20.91 -9.65
CA GLU A 259 42.51 -19.80 -8.71
C GLU A 259 41.21 -19.24 -8.10
N ILE A 260 40.05 -19.73 -8.54
CA ILE A 260 38.74 -19.27 -8.06
C ILE A 260 38.52 -19.82 -6.63
N PRO A 261 38.29 -18.96 -5.63
CA PRO A 261 37.98 -19.41 -4.27
C PRO A 261 36.74 -20.29 -4.26
N THR A 262 36.80 -21.41 -3.55
CA THR A 262 35.61 -22.25 -3.34
C THR A 262 34.75 -21.67 -2.22
N LEU A 263 33.44 -21.87 -2.25
CA LEU A 263 32.53 -21.37 -1.20
C LEU A 263 32.98 -21.76 0.23
N LYS A 264 33.64 -22.93 0.38
CA LYS A 264 34.21 -23.39 1.65
C LYS A 264 35.38 -22.56 2.18
N SER A 265 36.17 -21.93 1.30
CA SER A 265 37.29 -21.07 1.72
C SER A 265 36.84 -19.66 2.08
N VAL A 266 35.75 -19.16 1.48
CA VAL A 266 35.22 -17.82 1.75
C VAL A 266 34.52 -17.73 3.12
N GLU A 267 33.83 -18.79 3.55
CA GLU A 267 33.23 -18.86 4.90
C GLU A 267 34.26 -19.09 6.02
N ALA A 268 35.50 -19.49 5.69
CA ALA A 268 36.55 -19.73 6.68
C ALA A 268 37.42 -18.49 7.00
N GLU A 269 37.26 -17.41 6.23
CA GLU A 269 37.98 -16.12 6.41
C GLU A 269 37.08 -15.02 7.03
N LEU A 270 35.85 -15.36 7.41
CA LEU A 270 34.88 -14.53 8.16
C LEU A 270 34.83 -14.95 9.63
#